data_AF-A0A923YDA3-F1
#
_entry.id   AF-A0A923YDA3-F1
#
_cell.length_a   1.000
_cell.length_b   1.000
_cell.length_c   1.000
_cell.angle_alpha   90.00
_cell.angle_beta   90.00
_cell.angle_gamma   90.00
#
_symmetry.space_group_name_H-M   'P 1'
#
loop_
_entity.id
_entity.type
_entity.pdbx_description
1 polymer ?
#
loop_
_entity_poly.entity_id
_entity_poly.type
_entity_poly.pdbx_seq_one_letter_code
_entity_poly.pdbx_strand_id
1 'polypeptide(L)'
;MPTPSCVWGGVDFFWPGKTYFGGTGDIWWWNNYDIFLIIVTVILINLLVLPASQWLKQKTSKIAIAVFTLGFICCFIQIKTRGFDFNYTGHQVDYDRYEEKSKEIQRDLLGEKLYGFMTKFDRKVKVDF
;
A
#
# COMPACT_ATOMS: atom_id res chain seq x y z
N MET A 1 -11.40 -5.09 -1.16
CA MET A 1 -10.10 -4.61 -0.63
C MET A 1 -9.00 -5.41 -1.32
N PRO A 2 -7.81 -4.87 -1.60
CA PRO A 2 -6.74 -5.61 -2.27
C PRO A 2 -6.13 -6.75 -1.42
N THR A 3 -6.47 -6.82 -0.13
CA THR A 3 -6.01 -7.87 0.79
C THR A 3 -6.70 -9.22 0.55
N PRO A 4 -6.26 -10.33 1.19
CA PRO A 4 -6.85 -11.65 0.96
C PRO A 4 -8.33 -11.74 1.38
N SER A 5 -9.08 -12.58 0.67
CA SER A 5 -10.54 -12.72 0.80
C SER A 5 -11.04 -13.36 2.10
N CYS A 6 -10.24 -14.26 2.66
CA CYS A 6 -10.57 -15.16 3.77
C CYS A 6 -10.29 -14.58 5.17
N VAL A 7 -9.61 -13.44 5.24
CA VAL A 7 -9.21 -12.82 6.52
C VAL A 7 -10.37 -11.99 7.05
N TRP A 8 -10.66 -12.11 8.35
CA TRP A 8 -11.73 -11.38 9.05
C TRP A 8 -13.17 -11.67 8.61
N GLY A 9 -13.41 -12.69 7.77
CA GLY A 9 -14.75 -13.05 7.30
C GLY A 9 -15.31 -12.12 6.21
N GLY A 10 -14.47 -11.24 5.65
CA GLY A 10 -14.86 -10.21 4.69
C GLY A 10 -15.34 -8.92 5.37
N VAL A 11 -15.71 -7.93 4.56
CA VAL A 11 -16.24 -6.64 5.03
C VAL A 11 -17.70 -6.52 4.63
N ASP A 12 -18.55 -6.10 5.58
CA ASP A 12 -19.93 -5.73 5.32
C ASP A 12 -19.99 -4.33 4.72
N PHE A 13 -19.95 -4.26 3.39
CA PHE A 13 -20.08 -3.00 2.66
C PHE A 13 -21.53 -2.51 2.51
N PHE A 14 -22.52 -3.36 2.77
CA PHE A 14 -23.92 -3.11 2.39
C PHE A 14 -24.88 -3.42 3.53
N TRP A 15 -24.56 -2.96 4.75
CA TRP A 15 -25.49 -3.05 5.87
C TRP A 15 -26.86 -2.43 5.52
N PRO A 16 -27.99 -3.10 5.80
CA PRO A 16 -28.16 -4.29 6.66
C PRO A 16 -28.11 -5.66 5.93
N GLY A 17 -27.63 -5.72 4.68
CA GLY A 17 -27.41 -6.96 3.95
C GLY A 17 -26.43 -7.90 4.67
N LYS A 18 -26.63 -9.21 4.58
CA LYS A 18 -25.78 -10.22 5.24
C LYS A 18 -24.60 -10.70 4.38
N THR A 19 -24.34 -10.02 3.26
CA THR A 19 -23.33 -10.45 2.28
C THR A 19 -22.00 -9.79 2.59
N TYR A 20 -21.06 -10.58 3.08
CA TYR A 20 -19.69 -10.15 3.32
C TYR A 20 -18.89 -10.27 2.03
N PHE A 21 -18.19 -9.20 1.66
CA PHE A 21 -17.30 -9.21 0.50
C PHE A 21 -15.86 -9.38 0.98
N GLY A 22 -15.24 -10.47 0.53
CA GLY A 22 -13.81 -10.69 0.71
C GLY A 22 -12.97 -9.69 -0.08
N GLY A 23 -11.70 -9.56 0.29
CA GLY A 23 -10.72 -8.90 -0.55
C GLY A 23 -10.33 -9.69 -1.81
N THR A 24 -9.58 -9.06 -2.70
CA THR A 24 -9.16 -9.59 -4.01
C THR A 24 -7.83 -10.33 -3.97
N GLY A 25 -7.09 -10.27 -2.86
CA GLY A 25 -5.82 -11.00 -2.68
C GLY A 25 -4.63 -10.45 -3.48
N ASP A 26 -4.72 -9.25 -4.02
CA ASP A 26 -3.64 -8.62 -4.79
C ASP A 26 -2.41 -8.27 -3.92
N ILE A 27 -2.60 -8.00 -2.62
CA ILE A 27 -1.52 -7.61 -1.69
C ILE A 27 -1.65 -8.30 -0.33
N TRP A 28 -0.52 -8.42 0.36
CA TRP A 28 -0.51 -8.76 1.80
C TRP A 28 -0.86 -7.56 2.67
N TRP A 29 -1.31 -7.80 3.89
CA TRP A 29 -1.80 -6.72 4.76
C TRP A 29 -0.67 -5.85 5.37
N TRP A 30 0.47 -6.41 5.80
CA TRP A 30 1.51 -5.63 6.52
C TRP A 30 2.62 -5.08 5.60
N ASN A 31 3.06 -5.85 4.61
CA ASN A 31 4.33 -5.57 3.91
C ASN A 31 4.09 -4.82 2.59
N ASN A 32 3.76 -3.53 2.67
CA ASN A 32 3.46 -2.65 1.53
C ASN A 32 4.32 -1.38 1.53
N TYR A 33 5.63 -1.55 1.67
CA TYR A 33 6.58 -0.44 1.80
C TYR A 33 6.65 0.44 0.54
N ASP A 34 6.52 -0.16 -0.65
CA ASP A 34 6.40 0.53 -1.94
C ASP A 34 5.24 1.53 -1.97
N ILE A 35 4.03 1.09 -1.59
CA ILE A 35 2.82 1.92 -1.56
C ILE A 35 2.99 3.04 -0.53
N PHE A 36 3.53 2.72 0.66
CA PHE A 36 3.82 3.72 1.68
C PHE A 36 4.77 4.81 1.16
N LEU A 37 5.85 4.43 0.49
CA LEU A 37 6.82 5.37 -0.07
C LEU A 37 6.20 6.24 -1.17
N ILE A 38 5.32 5.70 -2.01
CA ILE A 38 4.59 6.50 -3.01
C ILE A 38 3.72 7.55 -2.31
N ILE A 39 2.96 7.17 -1.29
CA ILE A 39 2.10 8.09 -0.52
C ILE A 39 2.94 9.20 0.13
N VAL A 40 4.02 8.82 0.82
CA VAL A 40 4.94 9.79 1.43
C VAL A 40 5.51 10.74 0.37
N THR A 41 5.90 10.22 -0.79
CA THR A 41 6.42 11.03 -1.89
C THR A 41 5.39 12.04 -2.41
N VAL A 42 4.13 11.60 -2.62
CA VAL A 42 3.02 12.50 -3.02
C VAL A 42 2.81 13.62 -2.00
N ILE A 43 2.84 13.30 -0.72
CA ILE A 43 2.71 14.29 0.37
C ILE A 43 3.89 15.27 0.31
N LEU A 44 5.12 14.77 0.24
CA LEU A 44 6.32 15.61 0.19
C LEU A 44 6.32 16.54 -1.03
N ILE A 45 5.97 16.03 -2.22
CA ILE A 45 5.88 16.85 -3.43
C ILE A 45 4.81 17.93 -3.23
N ASN A 46 3.63 17.59 -2.72
CA ASN A 46 2.58 18.58 -2.47
C ASN A 46 2.99 19.64 -1.45
N LEU A 47 3.72 19.26 -0.40
CA LEU A 47 4.27 20.21 0.57
C LEU A 47 5.32 21.14 -0.06
N LEU A 48 6.18 20.62 -0.95
CA LEU A 48 7.20 21.40 -1.67
C LEU A 48 6.59 22.33 -2.73
N VAL A 49 5.44 21.96 -3.29
CA VAL A 49 4.70 22.77 -4.26
C VAL A 49 4.11 24.04 -3.61
N LEU A 50 3.82 24.03 -2.31
CA LEU A 50 3.31 25.21 -1.58
C LEU A 50 4.29 26.41 -1.63
N PRO A 51 5.54 26.31 -1.14
CA PRO A 51 6.51 27.41 -1.24
C PRO A 51 6.88 27.70 -2.70
N ALA A 52 7.00 26.69 -3.56
CA ALA A 52 7.32 26.91 -4.99
C ALA A 52 6.24 27.72 -5.72
N SER A 53 4.97 27.58 -5.33
CA SER A 53 3.87 28.34 -5.92
C SER A 53 3.93 29.84 -5.64
N GLN A 54 4.55 30.25 -4.53
CA GLN A 54 4.82 31.65 -4.23
C GLN A 54 5.81 32.26 -5.25
N TRP A 55 6.76 31.46 -5.74
CA TRP A 55 7.72 31.89 -6.76
C TRP A 55 7.17 31.79 -8.19
N LEU A 56 6.40 30.75 -8.48
CA LEU A 56 5.92 30.45 -9.83
C LEU A 56 4.65 31.21 -10.23
N LYS A 57 3.95 31.85 -9.28
CA LYS A 57 2.65 32.56 -9.50
C LYS A 57 1.57 31.69 -10.19
N GLN A 58 1.71 30.36 -10.13
CA GLN A 58 0.78 29.41 -10.72
C GLN A 58 -0.27 28.95 -9.70
N LYS A 59 -1.42 28.49 -10.20
CA LYS A 59 -2.47 27.92 -9.33
C LYS A 59 -2.02 26.56 -8.78
N THR A 60 -1.60 26.56 -7.52
CA THR A 60 -1.08 25.41 -6.76
C THR A 60 -2.04 24.21 -6.76
N SER A 61 -3.36 24.46 -6.78
CA SER A 61 -4.38 23.41 -6.76
C SER A 61 -4.32 22.46 -7.96
N LYS A 62 -4.00 22.97 -9.17
CA LYS A 62 -3.92 22.12 -10.37
C LYS A 62 -2.74 21.15 -10.29
N ILE A 63 -1.60 21.64 -9.81
CA ILE A 63 -0.39 20.83 -9.62
C ILE A 63 -0.65 19.78 -8.55
N ALA A 64 -1.27 20.17 -7.42
CA ALA A 64 -1.58 19.24 -6.35
C ALA A 64 -2.53 18.11 -6.79
N ILE A 65 -3.58 18.46 -7.54
CA ILE A 65 -4.50 17.47 -8.13
C ILE A 65 -3.75 16.54 -9.07
N ALA A 66 -2.90 17.06 -9.96
CA ALA A 66 -2.14 16.24 -10.89
C ALA A 66 -1.19 15.28 -10.18
N VAL A 67 -0.43 15.76 -9.19
CA VAL A 67 0.49 14.93 -8.38
C VAL A 67 -0.28 13.85 -7.62
N PHE A 68 -1.42 14.19 -7.03
CA PHE A 68 -2.28 13.23 -6.35
C PHE A 68 -2.82 12.16 -7.31
N THR A 69 -3.35 12.56 -8.47
CA THR A 69 -3.87 11.61 -9.46
C THR A 69 -2.79 10.69 -9.99
N LEU A 70 -1.59 11.20 -10.29
CA LEU A 70 -0.46 10.37 -10.72
C LEU A 70 -0.04 9.38 -9.62
N GLY A 71 0.08 9.87 -8.37
CA GLY A 71 0.40 9.01 -7.23
C GLY A 71 -0.63 7.90 -7.02
N PHE A 72 -1.93 8.23 -7.12
CA PHE A 72 -3.01 7.25 -7.03
C PHE A 72 -2.93 6.19 -8.13
N ILE A 73 -2.69 6.60 -9.39
CA ILE A 73 -2.51 5.67 -10.51
C ILE A 73 -1.31 4.76 -10.26
N CYS A 74 -0.18 5.31 -9.81
CA CYS A 74 1.01 4.51 -9.48
C CYS A 74 0.72 3.48 -8.38
N CYS A 75 0.04 3.87 -7.29
CA CYS A 75 -0.37 2.93 -6.25
C CYS A 75 -1.28 1.83 -6.80
N PHE A 76 -2.26 2.19 -7.63
CA PHE A 76 -3.18 1.23 -8.22
C PHE A 76 -2.47 0.23 -9.13
N ILE A 77 -1.55 0.70 -9.97
CA ILE A 77 -0.71 -0.16 -10.82
C ILE A 77 0.08 -1.11 -9.94
N GLN A 78 0.82 -0.61 -8.93
CA GLN A 78 1.63 -1.45 -8.04
C GLN A 78 0.82 -2.53 -7.31
N ILE A 79 -0.41 -2.20 -6.90
CA ILE A 79 -1.33 -3.18 -6.32
C ILE A 79 -1.69 -4.26 -7.33
N LYS A 80 -2.04 -3.88 -8.57
CA LYS A 80 -2.56 -4.81 -9.59
C LYS A 80 -1.49 -5.58 -10.37
N THR A 81 -0.24 -5.14 -10.36
CA THR A 81 0.86 -5.80 -11.06
C THR A 81 1.66 -6.75 -10.18
N ARG A 82 1.23 -7.02 -8.93
CA ARG A 82 1.88 -8.02 -8.10
C ARG A 82 1.70 -9.41 -8.72
N GLY A 83 2.81 -10.10 -8.96
CA GLY A 83 2.81 -11.42 -9.61
C GLY A 83 2.40 -12.58 -8.71
N PHE A 84 1.72 -12.33 -7.59
CA PHE A 84 1.39 -13.34 -6.60
C PHE A 84 -0.01 -13.11 -6.00
N ASP A 85 -0.84 -14.15 -6.00
CA ASP A 85 -2.16 -14.14 -5.38
C ASP A 85 -2.06 -14.53 -3.90
N PHE A 86 -2.41 -13.60 -3.02
CA PHE A 86 -2.42 -13.80 -1.58
C PHE A 86 -3.74 -14.40 -1.07
N ASN A 87 -4.71 -14.72 -1.92
CA ASN A 87 -5.90 -15.47 -1.52
C ASN A 87 -5.55 -16.89 -1.08
N TYR A 88 -6.15 -17.31 0.03
CA TYR A 88 -6.02 -18.67 0.56
C TYR A 88 -7.34 -19.13 1.18
N THR A 89 -7.55 -20.44 1.30
CA THR A 89 -8.75 -21.03 1.92
C THR A 89 -8.35 -21.89 3.13
N GLY A 90 -9.07 -21.74 4.26
CA GLY A 90 -8.78 -22.43 5.53
C GLY A 90 -8.37 -21.51 6.68
N HIS A 91 -8.50 -21.96 7.93
CA HIS A 91 -8.15 -21.19 9.15
C HIS A 91 -6.69 -21.39 9.62
N GLN A 92 -6.07 -22.54 9.30
CA GLN A 92 -4.64 -22.78 9.52
C GLN A 92 -3.91 -22.57 8.20
N VAL A 93 -3.61 -21.32 7.93
CA VAL A 93 -2.87 -20.94 6.74
C VAL A 93 -1.42 -20.78 7.12
N ASP A 94 -0.57 -21.17 6.17
CA ASP A 94 0.87 -21.00 6.15
C ASP A 94 1.22 -19.50 6.11
N TYR A 95 0.81 -18.77 7.15
CA TYR A 95 0.92 -17.33 7.32
C TYR A 95 2.37 -16.90 7.07
N ASP A 96 3.30 -17.67 7.64
CA ASP A 96 4.74 -17.47 7.51
C ASP A 96 5.16 -17.48 6.03
N ARG A 97 4.65 -18.44 5.24
CA ARG A 97 4.93 -18.50 3.80
C ARG A 97 4.44 -17.28 3.04
N TYR A 98 3.20 -16.84 3.28
CA TYR A 98 2.65 -15.67 2.61
C TYR A 98 3.33 -14.37 3.06
N GLU A 99 3.70 -14.29 4.33
CA GLU A 99 4.45 -13.16 4.86
C GLU A 99 5.86 -13.09 4.27
N GLU A 100 6.58 -14.22 4.23
CA GLU A 100 7.89 -14.33 3.58
C GLU A 100 7.80 -13.95 2.11
N LYS A 101 6.80 -14.47 1.39
CA LYS A 101 6.62 -14.12 -0.03
C LYS A 101 6.34 -12.64 -0.21
N SER A 102 5.54 -12.03 0.67
CA SER A 102 5.31 -10.60 0.62
C SER A 102 6.57 -9.79 0.90
N LYS A 103 7.42 -10.24 1.83
CA LYS A 103 8.72 -9.60 2.13
C LYS A 103 9.69 -9.72 0.96
N GLU A 104 9.71 -10.87 0.29
CA GLU A 104 10.50 -11.10 -0.93
C GLU A 104 10.10 -10.14 -2.05
N ILE A 105 8.80 -10.05 -2.36
CA ILE A 105 8.28 -9.13 -3.39
C ILE A 105 8.66 -7.68 -3.07
N GLN A 106 8.55 -7.25 -1.80
CA GLN A 106 8.96 -5.91 -1.40
C GLN A 106 10.47 -5.68 -1.52
N ARG A 107 11.27 -6.71 -1.25
CA ARG A 107 12.72 -6.66 -1.42
C ARG A 107 13.09 -6.54 -2.90
N ASP A 108 12.40 -7.26 -3.78
CA ASP A 108 12.61 -7.17 -5.22
C ASP A 108 12.21 -5.80 -5.78
N LEU A 109 11.08 -5.24 -5.32
CA LEU A 109 10.60 -3.93 -5.77
C LEU A 109 11.49 -2.76 -5.31
N LEU A 110 11.96 -2.79 -4.06
CA LEU A 110 12.71 -1.69 -3.46
C LEU A 110 14.24 -1.86 -3.58
N GLY A 111 14.70 -3.09 -3.81
CA GLY A 111 16.09 -3.48 -3.67
C GLY A 111 16.55 -3.55 -2.20
N GLU A 112 17.68 -4.25 -1.98
CA GLU A 112 18.19 -4.58 -0.64
C GLU A 112 18.38 -3.37 0.28
N LYS A 113 18.90 -2.25 -0.25
CA LYS A 113 19.23 -1.07 0.56
C LYS A 113 17.98 -0.38 1.10
N LEU A 114 17.02 -0.08 0.22
CA LEU A 114 15.81 0.65 0.59
C LEU A 114 14.86 -0.25 1.38
N TYR A 115 14.73 -1.52 0.99
CA TYR A 115 14.02 -2.53 1.77
C TYR A 115 14.59 -2.63 3.19
N GLY A 116 15.91 -2.78 3.32
CA GLY A 116 16.57 -2.87 4.63
C GLY A 116 16.39 -1.62 5.49
N PHE A 117 16.34 -0.43 4.89
CA PHE A 117 16.01 0.80 5.61
C PHE A 117 14.55 0.79 6.09
N MET A 118 13.62 0.43 5.21
CA MET A 118 12.20 0.35 5.53
C MET A 118 11.90 -0.66 6.63
N THR A 119 12.49 -1.86 6.58
CA THR A 119 12.35 -2.87 7.63
C THR A 119 12.95 -2.40 8.96
N LYS A 120 14.07 -1.68 8.94
CA LYS A 120 14.63 -1.08 10.17
C LYS A 120 13.72 0.01 10.74
N PHE A 121 13.11 0.81 9.88
CA PHE A 121 12.15 1.83 10.29
C PHE A 121 10.90 1.17 10.90
N ASP A 122 10.31 0.21 10.21
CA ASP A 122 9.15 -0.57 10.63
C ASP A 122 9.37 -1.23 12.00
N ARG A 123 10.51 -1.92 12.21
CA ARG A 123 10.86 -2.53 13.50
C ARG A 123 11.06 -1.53 14.65
N LYS A 124 11.34 -0.25 14.35
CA LYS A 124 11.45 0.80 15.37
C LYS A 124 10.10 1.38 15.75
N VAL A 125 9.12 1.30 14.85
CA VAL A 125 7.74 1.62 15.18
C VAL A 125 7.24 0.49 16.06
N LYS A 126 7.29 0.69 17.38
CA LYS A 126 6.62 -0.21 18.33
C LYS A 126 5.13 -0.14 18.07
N VAL A 127 4.62 -1.07 17.29
CA VAL A 127 3.20 -1.40 17.29
C VAL A 127 3.07 -2.54 18.28
N ASP A 128 2.83 -2.21 19.55
CA ASP A 128 2.50 -3.22 20.56
C ASP A 128 1.16 -3.83 20.13
N PHE A 129 1.18 -5.11 19.75
CA PHE A 129 0.00 -5.94 19.59
C PHE A 129 0.01 -7.04 20.66
#